data_AF-A0A3N5FEK8-F1
#
_entry.id   AF-A0A3N5FEK8-F1
#
_cell.length_a   1.000
_cell.length_b   1.000
_cell.length_c   1.000
_cell.angle_alpha   90.00
_cell.angle_beta   90.00
_cell.angle_gamma   90.00
#
_symmetry.space_group_name_H-M   'P 1'
#
loop_
_entity.id
_entity.type
_entity.pdbx_description
1 polymer ?
#
loop_
_entity_poly.entity_id
_entity_poly.type
_entity_poly.pdbx_seq_one_letter_code
_entity_poly.pdbx_strand_id
1 'polypeptide(L)'
;MRMLIGALVLVGWVQAGPQVPDIKPDDFARLQAAIRPQPEESPWRDIDWMTSIRGARQRAAAEGKPVLVFTAADGSPLGRT
;
A
#
# COMPACT_ATOMS: atom_id res chain seq x y z
N MET A 1 5.11 13.69 60.80
CA MET A 1 4.50 12.35 60.68
C MET A 1 3.44 12.47 59.60
N ARG A 2 3.80 12.43 58.30
CA ARG A 2 4.01 11.21 57.50
C ARG A 2 2.87 10.23 57.74
N MET A 3 1.81 10.35 56.94
CA MET A 3 1.19 9.26 56.16
C MET A 3 -0.24 9.64 55.78
N LEU A 4 -0.67 9.11 54.62
CA LEU A 4 -1.98 9.27 53.96
C LEU A 4 -2.05 10.59 53.18
N ILE A 5 -2.06 10.63 51.85
CA ILE A 5 -2.99 9.91 50.97
C ILE A 5 -2.23 9.53 49.70
N GLY A 6 -1.93 8.24 49.57
CA GLY A 6 -1.52 7.62 48.31
C GLY A 6 -2.77 7.26 47.52
N ALA A 7 -3.12 8.07 46.53
CA ALA A 7 -4.07 7.72 45.47
C ALA A 7 -3.97 8.79 44.37
N LEU A 8 -2.76 9.05 43.86
CA LEU A 8 -2.64 9.75 42.58
C LEU A 8 -2.97 8.71 41.51
N VAL A 9 -4.26 8.71 41.17
CA VAL A 9 -4.87 7.88 40.15
C VAL A 9 -4.02 7.97 38.89
N LEU A 10 -3.43 6.84 38.50
CA LEU A 10 -3.02 6.54 37.12
C LEU A 10 -4.28 6.60 36.25
N VAL A 11 -4.78 7.80 35.95
CA VAL A 11 -5.65 8.00 34.80
C VAL A 11 -4.71 7.89 33.61
N GLY A 12 -4.39 6.64 33.27
CA GLY A 12 -3.81 6.32 31.99
C GLY A 12 -4.69 6.98 30.93
N TRP A 13 -4.04 7.69 30.01
CA TRP A 13 -4.67 8.19 28.82
C TRP A 13 -5.16 6.98 28.00
N VAL A 14 -6.32 6.43 28.35
CA VAL A 14 -7.12 5.69 27.37
C VAL A 14 -7.67 6.77 26.46
N GLN A 15 -6.87 7.14 25.46
CA GLN A 15 -7.41 7.79 24.27
C GLN A 15 -8.40 6.78 23.69
N ALA A 16 -9.69 7.01 23.91
CA ALA A 16 -10.70 6.36 23.09
C ALA A 16 -10.40 6.80 21.66
N GLY A 17 -9.76 5.91 20.90
CA GLY A 17 -9.56 6.13 19.47
C GLY A 17 -10.92 6.42 18.82
N PRO A 18 -10.94 7.20 17.73
CA PRO A 18 -12.18 7.49 17.03
C PRO A 18 -12.94 6.19 16.79
N GLN A 19 -14.20 6.14 17.25
CA GLN A 19 -15.08 5.00 16.99
C GLN A 19 -15.35 5.00 15.48
N VAL A 20 -14.83 4.01 14.76
CA VAL A 20 -15.12 3.81 13.35
C VAL A 20 -16.43 3.03 13.26
N PRO A 21 -17.50 3.59 12.67
CA PRO A 21 -18.76 2.89 12.54
C PRO A 21 -18.63 1.63 11.68
N ASP A 22 -19.44 0.62 11.96
CA ASP A 22 -19.53 -0.57 11.13
C ASP A 22 -20.02 -0.20 9.71
N ILE A 23 -19.38 -0.81 8.71
CA ILE A 23 -19.80 -0.70 7.31
C ILE A 23 -21.09 -1.53 7.14
N LYS A 24 -22.15 -0.90 6.63
CA LYS A 24 -23.40 -1.61 6.35
C LYS A 24 -23.22 -2.54 5.15
N PRO A 25 -23.87 -3.72 5.11
CA PRO A 25 -23.82 -4.61 3.95
C PRO A 25 -24.20 -3.90 2.63
N ASP A 26 -25.17 -2.99 2.68
CA ASP A 26 -25.66 -2.23 1.53
C ASP A 26 -24.59 -1.29 0.92
N ASP A 27 -23.57 -0.90 1.68
CA ASP A 27 -22.46 -0.07 1.20
C ASP A 27 -21.44 -0.86 0.36
N PHE A 28 -21.52 -2.20 0.35
CA PHE A 28 -20.49 -3.05 -0.25
C PHE A 28 -20.22 -2.71 -1.71
N ALA A 29 -21.26 -2.58 -2.54
CA ALA A 29 -21.09 -2.32 -3.97
C ALA A 29 -20.38 -0.97 -4.23
N ARG A 30 -20.78 0.07 -3.50
CA ARG A 30 -20.18 1.41 -3.59
C ARG A 30 -18.72 1.40 -3.15
N LEU A 31 -18.43 0.76 -2.02
CA LEU A 31 -17.08 0.70 -1.49
C LEU A 31 -16.17 -0.20 -2.34
N GLN A 32 -16.66 -1.34 -2.80
CA GLN A 32 -15.90 -2.22 -3.70
C GLN A 32 -15.54 -1.48 -5.00
N ALA A 33 -16.48 -0.74 -5.59
CA ALA A 33 -16.23 0.05 -6.78
C ALA A 33 -15.15 1.12 -6.54
N ALA A 34 -15.17 1.77 -5.37
CA ALA A 34 -14.20 2.79 -4.99
C ALA A 34 -12.81 2.23 -4.62
N ILE A 35 -12.74 1.03 -4.04
CA ILE A 35 -11.47 0.41 -3.60
C ILE A 35 -10.74 -0.27 -4.76
N ARG A 36 -11.48 -0.76 -5.77
CA ARG A 36 -10.85 -1.37 -6.93
C ARG A 36 -10.02 -0.33 -7.69
N PRO A 37 -8.83 -0.71 -8.17
CA PRO A 37 -8.07 0.18 -9.02
C PRO A 37 -8.87 0.56 -10.27
N GLN A 38 -8.94 1.86 -10.57
CA GLN A 38 -9.58 2.34 -11.80
C GLN A 38 -8.64 2.15 -13.01
N PRO A 39 -9.15 2.08 -14.25
CA PRO A 39 -8.34 1.84 -15.44
C PRO A 39 -7.14 2.79 -15.58
N GLU A 40 -7.37 4.07 -15.30
CA GLU A 40 -6.36 5.14 -15.41
C GLU A 40 -5.39 5.24 -14.22
N GLU A 41 -5.64 4.53 -13.12
CA GLU A 41 -4.82 4.64 -11.90
C GLU A 41 -3.48 3.91 -12.01
N SER A 42 -3.30 3.02 -12.98
CA SER A 42 -2.06 2.23 -13.09
C SER A 42 -1.65 1.94 -14.53
N PRO A 43 -1.37 2.98 -15.33
CA PRO A 43 -0.95 2.82 -16.73
C PRO A 43 0.34 1.99 -16.87
N TRP A 44 1.15 1.90 -15.82
CA TRP A 44 2.33 1.04 -15.80
C TRP A 44 1.99 -0.46 -15.87
N ARG A 45 0.76 -0.89 -15.54
CA ARG A 45 0.35 -2.30 -15.65
C ARG A 45 0.20 -2.77 -17.10
N ASP A 46 -0.01 -1.85 -18.03
CA ASP A 46 -0.23 -2.16 -19.45
C ASP A 46 1.07 -2.17 -20.28
N ILE A 47 2.20 -1.82 -19.65
CA ILE A 47 3.51 -1.89 -20.29
C ILE A 47 3.95 -3.35 -20.38
N ASP A 48 4.38 -3.78 -21.57
CA ASP A 48 4.99 -5.09 -21.78
C ASP A 48 6.41 -5.14 -21.18
N TRP A 49 6.48 -5.32 -19.86
CA TRP A 49 7.71 -5.31 -19.10
C TRP A 49 8.59 -6.51 -19.42
N MET A 50 9.86 -6.25 -19.76
CA MET A 50 10.86 -7.30 -19.87
C MET A 50 11.24 -7.82 -18.47
N THR A 51 11.00 -9.10 -18.21
CA THR A 51 11.35 -9.76 -16.93
C THR A 51 12.78 -10.32 -16.89
N SER A 52 13.52 -10.21 -18.00
CA SER A 52 14.93 -10.61 -18.11
C SER A 52 15.83 -9.39 -18.19
N ILE A 53 16.65 -9.18 -17.15
CA ILE A 53 17.66 -8.12 -17.12
C ILE A 53 18.68 -8.29 -18.26
N ARG A 54 19.07 -9.53 -18.58
CA ARG A 54 19.98 -9.80 -19.71
C ARG A 54 19.36 -9.36 -21.03
N GLY A 55 18.09 -9.72 -21.27
CA GLY A 55 17.37 -9.32 -22.48
C GLY A 55 17.22 -7.80 -22.58
N ALA A 56 16.85 -7.15 -21.47
CA ALA A 56 16.71 -5.69 -21.42
C ALA A 56 18.03 -4.98 -21.77
N ARG A 57 19.17 -5.47 -21.24
CA ARG A 57 20.50 -4.94 -21.57
C ARG A 57 20.86 -5.11 -23.05
N GLN A 58 20.56 -6.27 -23.64
CA GLN A 58 20.83 -6.52 -25.06
C GLN A 58 20.02 -5.58 -25.96
N ARG A 59 18.72 -5.42 -25.69
CA ARG A 59 17.83 -4.52 -26.42
C ARG A 59 18.26 -3.05 -26.28
N ALA A 60 18.57 -2.62 -25.06
CA ALA A 60 19.04 -1.26 -24.77
C ALA A 60 20.31 -0.91 -25.56
N ALA A 61 21.29 -1.83 -25.62
CA ALA A 61 22.51 -1.66 -26.39
C ALA A 61 22.24 -1.58 -27.90
N ALA A 62 21.33 -2.41 -28.44
CA ALA A 62 20.97 -2.40 -29.85
C ALA A 62 20.19 -1.14 -30.27
N GLU A 63 19.32 -0.63 -29.39
CA GLU A 63 18.50 0.57 -29.67
C GLU A 63 19.17 1.89 -29.28
N GLY A 64 20.31 1.86 -28.59
CA GLY A 64 20.96 3.06 -28.05
C GLY A 64 20.13 3.77 -26.98
N LYS A 65 19.35 3.03 -26.18
CA LYS A 65 18.43 3.55 -25.15
C LYS A 65 18.84 3.12 -23.75
N PRO A 66 18.51 3.91 -22.70
CA PRO A 66 18.74 3.51 -21.32
C PRO A 66 17.80 2.38 -20.87
N VAL A 67 18.17 1.72 -19.76
CA VAL A 67 17.31 0.73 -19.08
C VAL A 67 16.62 1.40 -17.89
N LEU A 68 15.30 1.25 -17.80
CA LEU A 68 14.51 1.55 -16.59
C LEU A 68 14.30 0.25 -15.80
N VAL A 69 14.60 0.26 -14.50
CA VAL A 69 14.26 -0.82 -13.59
C VAL A 69 13.10 -0.36 -12.70
N PHE A 70 11.99 -1.07 -12.77
CA PHE A 70 10.82 -0.83 -11.93
C PHE A 70 10.71 -1.95 -10.90
N THR A 71 10.76 -1.59 -9.62
CA THR A 71 10.73 -2.52 -8.49
C THR A 71 9.80 -1.98 -7.41
N ALA A 72 9.16 -2.87 -6.65
CA ALA A 72 8.34 -2.52 -5.49
C ALA A 72 9.00 -3.10 -4.22
N ALA A 73 8.76 -2.45 -3.08
CA ALA A 73 9.43 -2.79 -1.82
C ALA A 73 9.18 -4.25 -1.40
N ASP A 74 7.91 -4.68 -1.37
CA ASP A 74 7.51 -6.02 -0.87
C ASP A 74 6.60 -6.80 -1.85
N GLY A 75 6.40 -6.28 -3.07
CA GLY A 75 5.53 -6.86 -4.10
C GLY A 75 6.24 -6.95 -5.45
N SER A 76 5.94 -7.99 -6.22
CA SER A 76 6.27 -7.98 -7.66
C SER A 76 5.38 -6.91 -8.32
N PRO A 77 5.94 -5.91 -9.02
CA PRO A 77 5.14 -4.90 -9.71
C PRO A 77 4.24 -5.50 -10.80
N LEU A 78 4.53 -6.73 -11.23
CA LEU A 78 3.74 -7.50 -12.20
C LEU A 78 2.74 -8.45 -11.52
N GLY A 79 2.55 -8.32 -10.21
CA GLY A 79 1.79 -9.27 -9.41
C GLY A 79 2.53 -10.59 -9.19
N ARG A 80 1.95 -11.45 -8.35
CA ARG A 80 2.28 -12.87 -8.26
C ARG A 80 1.07 -13.62 -8.81
N THR A 81 1.28 -14.51 -9.78
CA THR A 81 0.28 -15.48 -10.23
C THR A 81 0.12 -16.59 -9.22
#